data_AF-A0AAU9N4H0-F1
#
_entry.id   AF-A0AAU9N4H0-F1
#
_cell.length_a   1.000
_cell.length_b   1.000
_cell.length_c   1.000
_cell.angle_alpha   90.00
_cell.angle_beta   90.00
_cell.angle_gamma   90.00
#
_symmetry.space_group_name_H-M   'P 1'
#
loop_
_entity.id
_entity.type
_entity.pdbx_description
1 polymer ?
#
loop_
_entity_poly.entity_id
_entity_poly.type
_entity_poly.pdbx_seq_one_letter_code
_entity_poly.pdbx_strand_id
1 'polypeptide(L)'
;MSALTEIFGDDSVLQFGGGTLGHPWGNAPGAVANRVALEACVQAPYINNMSSPVLCSYSSSATDLNISKEDVIRSTVNFHRSIWGDRFLTYNEREDQAWEEQQAKELREEVRKQLVVNTASNGQMQHVKLIQLIDVVQRLGVAYHFEEEIEETLNHIFVTYGDHWIDDSNLQSTSLWFRLLRQQGFNVSSGIFKKYMDSKGNFMESDASLKIQIEEALEQPLRKRLPRLEALRYIPIYQKEASHNEAFLKFSMLDFNLLQSMHKKELSQISKWWKNLDLQNKLPYVRDRLVEGYFWILAVYFEPQYSDARIFLMKTCNLVIILDDTYDNYGTYEELEIFTQAVQRWSASCIDTLPEYMKIIYQELLDVYKETEEVLEPKGKAYHSYYTKEMVKEYTRNLLIEAKWAKEGYIPTVEEHMSVTMVTCAYGMIIAKCYVHGNDLVTEDTFKWVSTYPPLVKASCLILRLMDDIATHEEEQERNHVASSIECYMKQYGISEEQTREIFSIQVEDSWKVINQESLRPTDIPRPLLMPPINLARVCDVLYKRGDDYNHAGKEMIHIIESLLANSMSV
;
A
#
# COMPACT_ATOMS: atom_id res chain seq x y z
N MET A 1 -30.30 -11.75 21.01
CA MET A 1 -30.00 -10.68 20.03
C MET A 1 -28.50 -10.66 19.80
N SER A 2 -28.10 -10.49 18.55
CA SER A 2 -26.86 -9.84 18.05
C SER A 2 -25.43 -10.36 18.29
N ALA A 3 -25.11 -11.56 18.78
CA ALA A 3 -23.69 -11.91 18.99
C ALA A 3 -22.78 -11.74 17.74
N LEU A 4 -23.22 -12.13 16.53
CA LEU A 4 -22.39 -11.95 15.31
C LEU A 4 -22.38 -10.51 14.76
N THR A 5 -23.47 -9.77 14.94
CA THR A 5 -23.61 -8.37 14.48
C THR A 5 -22.94 -7.37 15.43
N GLU A 6 -22.80 -7.75 16.70
CA GLU A 6 -22.14 -6.98 17.76
C GLU A 6 -20.63 -7.28 17.83
N ILE A 7 -20.19 -8.45 17.35
CA ILE A 7 -18.77 -8.85 17.31
C ILE A 7 -18.04 -8.38 16.05
N PHE A 8 -18.70 -8.41 14.88
CA PHE A 8 -18.02 -8.18 13.60
C PHE A 8 -18.39 -6.88 12.88
N GLY A 9 -19.36 -6.12 13.43
CA GLY A 9 -19.97 -4.99 12.73
C GLY A 9 -20.65 -5.39 11.42
N ASP A 10 -21.32 -4.43 10.79
CA ASP A 10 -21.95 -4.60 9.48
C ASP A 10 -20.94 -4.87 8.35
N ASP A 11 -19.63 -4.82 8.61
CA ASP A 11 -18.54 -4.89 7.62
C ASP A 11 -18.02 -6.28 7.31
N SER A 12 -18.44 -7.29 8.07
CA SER A 12 -17.98 -8.66 7.86
C SER A 12 -18.55 -9.33 6.61
N VAL A 13 -19.54 -8.73 5.96
CA VAL A 13 -20.02 -9.21 4.65
C VAL A 13 -19.16 -8.78 3.46
N LEU A 14 -18.04 -8.08 3.70
CA LEU A 14 -16.96 -8.01 2.71
C LEU A 14 -15.97 -9.19 2.83
N GLN A 15 -16.14 -10.07 3.82
CA GLN A 15 -15.16 -11.08 4.22
C GLN A 15 -15.67 -12.53 4.30
N PHE A 16 -16.93 -12.83 3.96
CA PHE A 16 -17.42 -14.21 4.08
C PHE A 16 -17.55 -14.94 2.74
N GLY A 17 -16.79 -16.02 2.60
CA GLY A 17 -17.37 -17.28 3.08
C GLY A 17 -16.40 -17.97 4.05
N GLY A 18 -16.62 -19.22 4.42
CA GLY A 18 -15.66 -20.01 5.23
C GLY A 18 -15.76 -19.81 6.73
N GLY A 19 -16.53 -20.70 7.36
CA GLY A 19 -16.52 -20.87 8.80
C GLY A 19 -15.19 -21.40 9.31
N THR A 20 -14.82 -20.99 10.51
CA THR A 20 -13.81 -21.66 11.33
C THR A 20 -14.38 -22.99 11.84
N LEU A 21 -14.22 -24.05 11.05
CA LEU A 21 -14.36 -25.43 11.52
C LEU A 21 -13.00 -26.12 11.43
N GLY A 22 -12.33 -26.31 12.56
CA GLY A 22 -11.11 -27.14 12.59
C GLY A 22 -10.23 -27.17 13.84
N HIS A 23 -10.36 -26.28 14.84
CA HIS A 23 -9.43 -26.28 15.98
C HIS A 23 -10.01 -26.92 17.27
N PRO A 24 -9.31 -27.87 17.94
CA PRO A 24 -9.85 -28.62 19.09
C PRO A 24 -10.12 -27.83 20.38
N TRP A 25 -9.82 -26.54 20.46
CA TRP A 25 -9.95 -25.74 21.71
C TRP A 25 -10.75 -24.44 21.54
N GLY A 26 -11.88 -24.52 20.83
CA GLY A 26 -12.81 -23.40 20.64
C GLY A 26 -13.39 -22.83 21.95
N ASN A 27 -13.52 -21.50 21.97
CA ASN A 27 -14.27 -20.61 22.89
C ASN A 27 -13.54 -19.93 24.06
N ALA A 28 -12.35 -20.36 24.49
CA ALA A 28 -11.66 -19.70 25.61
C ALA A 28 -10.85 -18.43 25.21
N PRO A 29 -10.06 -18.40 24.12
CA PRO A 29 -9.20 -17.25 23.80
C PRO A 29 -9.98 -16.01 23.36
N GLY A 30 -11.04 -16.18 22.56
CA GLY A 30 -11.88 -15.07 22.11
C GLY A 30 -12.66 -14.38 23.25
N ALA A 31 -13.04 -15.14 24.29
CA ALA A 31 -13.66 -14.56 25.49
C ALA A 31 -12.66 -13.82 26.37
N VAL A 32 -11.39 -14.27 26.41
CA VAL A 32 -10.30 -13.58 27.11
C VAL A 32 -9.91 -12.30 26.39
N ALA A 33 -9.79 -12.33 25.05
CA ALA A 33 -9.52 -11.15 24.23
C ALA A 33 -10.59 -10.06 24.40
N ASN A 34 -11.88 -10.46 24.42
CA ASN A 34 -12.99 -9.52 24.67
C ASN A 34 -13.01 -8.99 26.11
N ARG A 35 -12.59 -9.80 27.10
CA ARG A 35 -12.49 -9.35 28.50
C ARG A 35 -11.36 -8.34 28.69
N VAL A 36 -10.20 -8.58 28.09
CA VAL A 36 -9.03 -7.68 28.15
C VAL A 36 -9.32 -6.36 27.43
N ALA A 37 -9.98 -6.40 26.27
CA ALA A 37 -10.41 -5.20 25.55
C ALA A 37 -11.44 -4.38 26.36
N LEU A 38 -12.40 -5.03 27.02
CA LEU A 38 -13.38 -4.37 27.87
C LEU A 38 -12.75 -3.81 29.17
N GLU A 39 -11.82 -4.52 29.79
CA GLU A 39 -11.06 -4.07 30.97
C GLU A 39 -10.17 -2.86 30.64
N ALA A 40 -9.57 -2.82 29.44
CA ALA A 40 -8.76 -1.70 28.96
C ALA A 40 -9.60 -0.45 28.63
N CYS A 41 -10.80 -0.62 28.06
CA CYS A 41 -11.70 0.50 27.76
C CYS A 41 -12.39 1.09 29.00
N VAL A 42 -12.53 0.33 30.09
CA VAL A 42 -13.25 0.76 31.30
C VAL A 42 -12.33 1.46 32.34
N GLN A 43 -11.00 1.43 32.17
CA GLN A 43 -10.05 2.06 33.11
C GLN A 43 -9.41 3.39 32.68
N ALA A 44 -9.94 4.11 31.69
CA ALA A 44 -9.44 5.45 31.35
C ALA A 44 -10.36 6.59 31.82
N PRO A 45 -10.32 7.03 33.10
CA PRO A 45 -10.87 8.33 33.49
C PRO A 45 -9.80 9.43 33.39
N TYR A 46 -10.16 10.52 32.71
CA TYR A 46 -9.74 11.91 32.91
C TYR A 46 -8.26 12.22 33.24
N ILE A 47 -7.57 12.97 32.36
CA ILE A 47 -6.82 14.18 32.75
C ILE A 47 -6.92 15.21 31.60
N ASN A 48 -7.56 16.33 31.91
CA ASN A 48 -7.43 17.62 31.22
C ASN A 48 -6.55 18.52 32.08
N ASN A 49 -5.81 19.43 31.44
CA ASN A 49 -4.87 20.45 31.97
C ASN A 49 -3.47 19.88 32.33
N MET A 50 -2.34 20.49 31.97
CA MET A 50 -2.03 21.92 32.06
C MET A 50 -0.70 22.27 31.35
N SER A 51 -0.63 23.49 30.79
CA SER A 51 0.52 24.42 30.70
C SER A 51 1.70 24.23 29.71
N SER A 52 2.03 25.36 29.07
CA SER A 52 3.10 25.69 28.12
C SER A 52 4.52 25.19 28.44
N PRO A 53 5.39 25.01 27.44
CA PRO A 53 6.82 24.98 27.67
C PRO A 53 7.43 26.39 27.69
N VAL A 54 8.22 26.62 28.73
CA VAL A 54 9.16 27.73 28.91
C VAL A 54 10.28 27.61 27.87
N LEU A 55 10.55 28.70 27.16
CA LEU A 55 11.75 28.88 26.32
C LEU A 55 13.00 28.83 27.21
N CYS A 56 13.87 27.85 26.99
CA CYS A 56 15.22 27.85 27.51
C CYS A 56 16.21 27.92 26.34
N SER A 57 16.88 29.07 26.21
CA SER A 57 17.92 29.32 25.22
C SER A 57 19.18 28.52 25.53
N TYR A 58 19.61 27.64 24.63
CA TYR A 58 20.94 27.05 24.65
C TYR A 58 21.88 27.86 23.74
N SER A 59 22.93 28.40 24.35
CA SER A 59 24.06 29.01 23.65
C SER A 59 24.93 27.94 23.01
N SER A 60 25.15 28.03 21.70
CA SER A 60 26.09 27.19 20.97
C SER A 60 27.54 27.57 21.28
N SER A 61 28.31 26.68 21.90
CA SER A 61 29.77 26.69 21.81
C SER A 61 30.21 25.57 20.88
N ALA A 62 30.60 25.93 19.65
CA ALA A 62 31.27 25.01 18.75
C ALA A 62 32.63 24.65 19.33
N THR A 63 32.89 23.36 19.53
CA THR A 63 34.22 22.82 19.76
C THR A 63 34.53 21.88 18.61
N ASP A 64 35.54 22.24 17.82
CA ASP A 64 36.06 21.45 16.73
C ASP A 64 36.68 20.16 17.28
N LEU A 65 35.96 19.04 17.17
CA LEU A 65 36.50 17.71 17.44
C LEU A 65 37.16 17.18 16.18
N ASN A 66 38.48 17.28 16.16
CA ASN A 66 39.35 16.69 15.15
C ASN A 66 39.44 15.17 15.44
N ILE A 67 38.53 14.38 14.86
CA ILE A 67 38.47 12.93 15.05
C ILE A 67 39.68 12.29 14.33
N SER A 68 40.57 11.68 15.11
CA SER A 68 41.65 10.84 14.61
C SER A 68 41.07 9.62 13.87
N LYS A 69 41.69 9.26 12.74
CA LYS A 69 41.41 8.03 11.97
C LYS A 69 41.76 6.78 12.82
N GLU A 70 40.88 6.41 13.75
CA GLU A 70 40.77 5.03 14.18
C GLU A 70 39.92 4.29 13.13
N ASP A 71 40.28 3.04 12.84
CA ASP A 71 39.52 2.19 11.92
C ASP A 71 38.12 1.94 12.52
N VAL A 72 37.13 2.69 12.04
CA VAL A 72 35.73 2.53 12.41
C VAL A 72 35.27 1.14 11.98
N ILE A 73 35.04 0.24 12.93
CA ILE A 73 34.43 -1.07 12.68
C ILE A 73 32.95 -0.82 12.37
N ARG A 74 32.55 -1.03 11.11
CA ARG A 74 31.16 -0.91 10.66
C ARG A 74 30.48 -2.26 10.71
N SER A 75 29.20 -2.26 11.08
CA SER A 75 28.32 -3.36 10.66
C SER A 75 28.29 -3.38 9.14
N THR A 76 28.26 -4.56 8.53
CA THR A 76 28.07 -4.68 7.08
C THR A 76 27.17 -5.86 6.82
N VAL A 77 25.96 -5.58 6.35
CA VAL A 77 25.06 -6.60 5.81
C VAL A 77 25.43 -6.83 4.35
N ASN A 78 25.63 -8.10 3.98
CA ASN A 78 25.89 -8.48 2.59
C ASN A 78 24.57 -8.85 1.91
N PHE A 79 23.90 -7.86 1.33
CA PHE A 79 22.72 -8.11 0.52
C PHE A 79 23.08 -8.87 -0.76
N HIS A 80 22.21 -9.80 -1.17
CA HIS A 80 22.36 -10.42 -2.48
C HIS A 80 22.16 -9.38 -3.60
N ARG A 81 22.85 -9.60 -4.73
CA ARG A 81 22.69 -8.76 -5.93
C ARG A 81 21.29 -8.91 -6.51
N SER A 82 20.85 -7.89 -7.25
CA SER A 82 19.62 -7.98 -8.05
C SER A 82 19.69 -9.16 -9.02
N ILE A 83 18.62 -9.95 -9.05
CA ILE A 83 18.48 -11.11 -9.96
C ILE A 83 18.21 -10.67 -11.42
N TRP A 84 17.84 -9.40 -11.63
CA TRP A 84 17.43 -8.89 -12.93
C TRP A 84 18.58 -8.35 -13.78
N GLY A 85 19.72 -8.01 -13.15
CA GLY A 85 20.87 -7.40 -13.81
C GLY A 85 20.46 -6.23 -14.70
N ASP A 86 20.98 -6.21 -15.93
CA ASP A 86 20.69 -5.15 -16.91
C ASP A 86 19.43 -5.40 -17.78
N ARG A 87 18.60 -6.41 -17.46
CA ARG A 87 17.45 -6.83 -18.30
C ARG A 87 16.51 -5.68 -18.66
N PHE A 88 16.29 -4.74 -17.72
CA PHE A 88 15.40 -3.61 -17.91
C PHE A 88 16.11 -2.29 -18.25
N LEU A 89 17.44 -2.31 -18.48
CA LEU A 89 18.22 -1.10 -18.73
C LEU A 89 17.82 -0.40 -20.04
N THR A 90 17.45 -1.15 -21.06
CA THR A 90 17.08 -0.62 -22.39
C THR A 90 15.66 -1.04 -22.75
N TYR A 91 14.82 -0.05 -23.02
CA TYR A 91 13.52 -0.24 -23.67
C TYR A 91 13.62 0.05 -25.17
N ASN A 92 13.15 -0.88 -25.99
CA ASN A 92 12.95 -0.69 -27.42
C ASN A 92 11.44 -0.64 -27.70
N GLU A 93 11.00 0.39 -28.41
CA GLU A 93 9.60 0.55 -28.79
C GLU A 93 9.16 -0.57 -29.74
N ARG A 94 7.93 -1.08 -29.55
CA ARG A 94 7.38 -2.15 -30.38
C ARG A 94 6.80 -1.57 -31.67
N GLU A 95 7.01 -2.26 -32.79
CA GLU A 95 6.54 -1.81 -34.11
C GLU A 95 5.00 -1.73 -34.21
N ASP A 96 4.29 -2.58 -33.46
CA ASP A 96 2.83 -2.70 -33.45
C ASP A 96 2.13 -1.69 -32.53
N GLN A 97 2.86 -0.95 -31.69
CA GLN A 97 2.28 -0.13 -30.62
C GLN A 97 1.30 0.93 -31.16
N ALA A 98 1.64 1.62 -32.26
CA ALA A 98 0.77 2.64 -32.85
C ALA A 98 -0.56 2.04 -33.39
N TRP A 99 -0.50 0.81 -33.90
CA TRP A 99 -1.70 0.09 -34.34
C TRP A 99 -2.55 -0.36 -33.14
N GLU A 100 -1.91 -0.90 -32.10
CA GLU A 100 -2.59 -1.28 -30.85
C GLU A 100 -3.31 -0.08 -30.21
N GLU A 101 -2.66 1.09 -30.16
CA GLU A 101 -3.27 2.32 -29.63
C GLU A 101 -4.51 2.73 -30.41
N GLN A 102 -4.48 2.65 -31.74
CA GLN A 102 -5.63 3.00 -32.57
C GLN A 102 -6.79 2.01 -32.36
N GLN A 103 -6.51 0.71 -32.31
CA GLN A 103 -7.52 -0.32 -32.06
C GLN A 103 -8.11 -0.22 -30.66
N ALA A 104 -7.28 0.04 -29.64
CA ALA A 104 -7.72 0.22 -28.26
C ALA A 104 -8.67 1.43 -28.13
N LYS A 105 -8.40 2.54 -28.84
CA LYS A 105 -9.29 3.72 -28.86
C LYS A 105 -10.69 3.38 -29.39
N GLU A 106 -10.76 2.67 -30.51
CA GLU A 106 -12.04 2.27 -31.12
C GLU A 106 -12.84 1.34 -30.20
N LEU A 107 -12.17 0.33 -29.62
CA LEU A 107 -12.81 -0.62 -28.71
C LEU A 107 -13.23 0.04 -27.39
N ARG A 108 -12.46 1.00 -26.87
CA ARG A 108 -12.82 1.78 -25.68
C ARG A 108 -14.17 2.47 -25.85
N GLU A 109 -14.41 3.12 -26.99
CA GLU A 109 -15.69 3.77 -27.27
C GLU A 109 -16.86 2.77 -27.36
N GLU A 110 -16.60 1.57 -27.88
CA GLU A 110 -17.61 0.50 -27.96
C GLU A 110 -17.96 -0.04 -26.57
N VAL A 111 -16.96 -0.27 -25.72
CA VAL A 111 -17.17 -0.67 -24.33
C VAL A 111 -17.91 0.42 -23.55
N ARG A 112 -17.53 1.69 -23.74
CA ARG A 112 -18.19 2.84 -23.09
C ARG A 112 -19.70 2.84 -23.33
N LYS A 113 -20.14 2.70 -24.59
CA LYS A 113 -21.58 2.71 -24.94
C LYS A 113 -22.39 1.64 -24.21
N GLN A 114 -21.77 0.52 -23.85
CA GLN A 114 -22.42 -0.57 -23.11
C GLN A 114 -22.51 -0.30 -21.60
N LEU A 115 -21.72 0.64 -21.07
CA LEU A 115 -21.72 1.04 -19.66
C LEU A 115 -22.64 2.24 -19.37
N VAL A 116 -23.10 2.98 -20.39
CA VAL A 116 -23.94 4.17 -20.19
C VAL A 116 -25.38 3.80 -19.81
N VAL A 117 -25.89 4.46 -18.75
CA VAL A 117 -27.29 4.36 -18.30
C VAL A 117 -28.21 5.12 -19.25
N ASN A 118 -29.11 4.43 -19.97
CA ASN A 118 -30.16 5.09 -20.76
C ASN A 118 -31.46 5.21 -19.95
N THR A 119 -31.61 6.32 -19.22
CA THR A 119 -32.71 6.58 -18.27
C THR A 119 -34.12 6.51 -18.88
N ALA A 120 -34.26 6.54 -20.21
CA ALA A 120 -35.55 6.48 -20.90
C ALA A 120 -36.13 5.04 -21.04
N SER A 121 -35.35 3.98 -20.77
CA SER A 121 -35.72 2.59 -21.12
C SER A 121 -35.49 1.53 -20.03
N ASN A 122 -35.02 1.91 -18.83
CA ASN A 122 -34.42 0.95 -17.89
C ASN A 122 -35.45 0.12 -17.10
N GLY A 123 -35.50 -1.18 -17.40
CA GLY A 123 -36.10 -2.20 -16.53
C GLY A 123 -35.09 -2.75 -15.52
N GLN A 124 -35.59 -3.33 -14.41
CA GLN A 124 -34.79 -3.94 -13.33
C GLN A 124 -33.67 -4.89 -13.84
N MET A 125 -33.97 -5.72 -14.85
CA MET A 125 -33.01 -6.66 -15.45
C MET A 125 -31.79 -5.98 -16.08
N GLN A 126 -31.90 -4.71 -16.49
CA GLN A 126 -30.78 -3.97 -17.06
C GLN A 126 -29.78 -3.51 -15.99
N HIS A 127 -30.24 -3.17 -14.79
CA HIS A 127 -29.36 -2.76 -13.70
C HIS A 127 -28.51 -3.93 -13.17
N VAL A 128 -29.08 -5.15 -13.15
CA VAL A 128 -28.32 -6.38 -12.84
C VAL A 128 -27.20 -6.59 -13.87
N LYS A 129 -27.51 -6.43 -15.17
CA LYS A 129 -26.51 -6.55 -16.24
C LYS A 129 -25.42 -5.48 -16.16
N LEU A 130 -25.76 -4.24 -15.83
CA LEU A 130 -24.78 -3.15 -15.68
C LEU A 130 -23.78 -3.45 -14.57
N ILE A 131 -24.24 -3.94 -13.41
CA ILE A 131 -23.36 -4.35 -12.31
C ILE A 131 -22.42 -5.48 -12.74
N GLN A 132 -22.91 -6.46 -13.50
CA GLN A 132 -22.06 -7.53 -14.06
C GLN A 132 -21.01 -6.98 -15.03
N LEU A 133 -21.38 -6.04 -15.90
CA LEU A 133 -20.45 -5.41 -16.84
C LEU A 133 -19.38 -4.57 -16.12
N ILE A 134 -19.76 -3.83 -15.08
CA ILE A 134 -18.81 -3.06 -14.25
C ILE A 134 -17.80 -4.00 -13.59
N ASP A 135 -18.25 -5.14 -13.06
CA ASP A 135 -17.36 -6.14 -12.48
C ASP A 135 -16.36 -6.69 -13.50
N VAL A 136 -16.84 -7.04 -14.70
CA VAL A 136 -16.00 -7.51 -15.79
C VAL A 136 -14.94 -6.46 -16.14
N VAL A 137 -15.35 -5.19 -16.30
CA VAL A 137 -14.44 -4.09 -16.65
C VAL A 137 -13.40 -3.81 -15.56
N GLN A 138 -13.78 -3.88 -14.29
CA GLN A 138 -12.85 -3.77 -13.16
C GLN A 138 -11.85 -4.92 -13.14
N ARG A 139 -12.32 -6.16 -13.28
CA ARG A 139 -11.48 -7.36 -13.22
C ARG A 139 -10.61 -7.53 -14.45
N LEU A 140 -11.01 -7.00 -15.60
CA LEU A 140 -10.18 -6.89 -16.81
C LEU A 140 -9.12 -5.79 -16.73
N GLY A 141 -9.11 -4.97 -15.66
CA GLY A 141 -8.10 -3.95 -15.43
C GLY A 141 -8.26 -2.68 -16.26
N VAL A 142 -9.42 -2.47 -16.89
CA VAL A 142 -9.68 -1.34 -17.79
C VAL A 142 -10.68 -0.31 -17.23
N ALA A 143 -11.11 -0.47 -15.97
CA ALA A 143 -12.08 0.42 -15.32
C ALA A 143 -11.64 1.88 -15.23
N TYR A 144 -10.33 2.17 -15.19
CA TYR A 144 -9.82 3.54 -15.12
C TYR A 144 -10.17 4.38 -16.37
N HIS A 145 -10.59 3.76 -17.47
CA HIS A 145 -11.08 4.47 -18.65
C HIS A 145 -12.52 4.96 -18.53
N PHE A 146 -13.26 4.47 -17.54
CA PHE A 146 -14.70 4.58 -17.38
C PHE A 146 -15.12 5.00 -15.96
N GLU A 147 -14.26 5.73 -15.24
CA GLU A 147 -14.49 6.09 -13.83
C GLU A 147 -15.79 6.90 -13.64
N GLU A 148 -16.07 7.82 -14.57
CA GLU A 148 -17.28 8.65 -14.57
C GLU A 148 -18.53 7.79 -14.80
N GLU A 149 -18.54 6.97 -15.85
CA GLU A 149 -19.67 6.09 -16.17
C GLU A 149 -19.95 5.09 -15.06
N ILE A 150 -18.91 4.53 -14.43
CA ILE A 150 -19.03 3.63 -13.28
C ILE A 150 -19.62 4.37 -12.07
N GLU A 151 -19.11 5.56 -11.76
CA GLU A 151 -19.60 6.38 -10.64
C GLU A 151 -21.07 6.76 -10.83
N GLU A 152 -21.45 7.27 -12.00
CA GLU A 152 -22.83 7.64 -12.32
C GLU A 152 -23.77 6.44 -12.23
N THR A 153 -23.35 5.29 -12.78
CA THR A 153 -24.15 4.06 -12.78
C THR A 153 -24.36 3.53 -11.36
N LEU A 154 -23.29 3.41 -10.57
CA LEU A 154 -23.39 2.92 -9.20
C LEU A 154 -24.15 3.88 -8.29
N ASN A 155 -24.01 5.20 -8.50
CA ASN A 155 -24.81 6.20 -7.81
C ASN A 155 -26.30 6.07 -8.17
N HIS A 156 -26.63 5.92 -9.45
CA HIS A 156 -28.02 5.71 -9.88
C HIS A 156 -28.63 4.47 -9.24
N ILE A 157 -27.89 3.36 -9.22
CA ILE A 157 -28.29 2.10 -8.60
C ILE A 157 -28.50 2.28 -7.09
N PHE A 158 -27.57 2.94 -6.40
CA PHE A 158 -27.67 3.20 -4.97
C PHE A 158 -28.91 4.06 -4.64
N VAL A 159 -29.14 5.15 -5.38
CA VAL A 159 -30.31 6.02 -5.18
C VAL A 159 -31.62 5.28 -5.48
N THR A 160 -31.62 4.39 -6.48
CA THR A 160 -32.84 3.68 -6.89
C THR A 160 -33.23 2.58 -5.90
N TYR A 161 -32.25 1.83 -5.38
CA TYR A 161 -32.53 0.62 -4.59
C TYR A 161 -32.16 0.74 -3.12
N GLY A 162 -31.06 1.43 -2.79
CA GLY A 162 -30.47 1.38 -1.45
C GLY A 162 -30.40 -0.06 -0.96
N ASP A 163 -30.82 -0.31 0.27
CA ASP A 163 -30.81 -1.66 0.88
C ASP A 163 -31.84 -2.65 0.30
N HIS A 164 -32.63 -2.24 -0.70
CA HIS A 164 -33.71 -3.02 -1.32
C HIS A 164 -33.33 -3.47 -2.73
N TRP A 165 -32.17 -4.12 -2.86
CA TRP A 165 -31.69 -4.64 -4.14
C TRP A 165 -32.73 -5.56 -4.80
N ILE A 166 -32.89 -5.44 -6.11
CA ILE A 166 -33.97 -6.08 -6.87
C ILE A 166 -33.78 -7.58 -7.11
N ASP A 167 -32.53 -8.03 -7.19
CA ASP A 167 -32.19 -9.45 -7.43
C ASP A 167 -31.65 -10.07 -6.14
N ASP A 168 -32.31 -9.73 -5.04
CA ASP A 168 -31.91 -10.10 -3.69
C ASP A 168 -32.27 -11.54 -3.32
N SER A 169 -32.85 -12.31 -4.25
CA SER A 169 -33.07 -13.76 -4.14
C SER A 169 -31.90 -14.58 -4.70
N ASN A 170 -31.00 -13.93 -5.44
CA ASN A 170 -29.78 -14.51 -5.97
C ASN A 170 -28.57 -14.04 -5.14
N LEU A 171 -27.93 -14.97 -4.43
CA LEU A 171 -26.80 -14.65 -3.55
C LEU A 171 -25.61 -14.07 -4.32
N GLN A 172 -25.33 -14.56 -5.53
CA GLN A 172 -24.21 -14.05 -6.34
C GLN A 172 -24.47 -12.59 -6.76
N SER A 173 -25.69 -12.31 -7.23
CA SER A 173 -26.12 -10.96 -7.61
C SER A 173 -26.11 -9.99 -6.42
N THR A 174 -26.63 -10.44 -5.28
CA THR A 174 -26.63 -9.67 -4.02
C THR A 174 -25.21 -9.36 -3.56
N SER A 175 -24.32 -10.36 -3.59
CA SER A 175 -22.91 -10.22 -3.19
C SER A 175 -22.16 -9.25 -4.10
N LEU A 176 -22.42 -9.35 -5.40
CA LEU A 176 -21.80 -8.48 -6.40
C LEU A 176 -22.24 -7.02 -6.21
N TRP A 177 -23.54 -6.79 -6.09
CA TRP A 177 -24.11 -5.47 -5.81
C TRP A 177 -23.52 -4.86 -4.54
N PHE A 178 -23.52 -5.62 -3.44
CA PHE A 178 -22.99 -5.17 -2.15
C PHE A 178 -21.51 -4.78 -2.25
N ARG A 179 -20.70 -5.65 -2.87
CA ARG A 179 -19.27 -5.40 -3.05
C ARG A 179 -19.00 -4.15 -3.88
N LEU A 180 -19.62 -4.01 -5.06
CA LEU A 180 -19.35 -2.86 -5.94
C LEU A 180 -19.76 -1.54 -5.28
N LEU A 181 -20.93 -1.51 -4.63
CA LEU A 181 -21.37 -0.30 -3.94
C LEU A 181 -20.46 0.06 -2.76
N ARG A 182 -20.09 -0.90 -1.92
CA ARG A 182 -19.15 -0.68 -0.81
C ARG A 182 -17.76 -0.26 -1.28
N GLN A 183 -17.23 -0.86 -2.34
CA GLN A 183 -15.97 -0.46 -2.97
C GLN A 183 -16.03 0.96 -3.57
N GLN A 184 -17.22 1.39 -4.00
CA GLN A 184 -17.49 2.76 -4.45
C GLN A 184 -17.76 3.75 -3.30
N GLY A 185 -17.78 3.27 -2.05
CA GLY A 185 -18.01 4.05 -0.84
C GLY A 185 -19.47 4.24 -0.47
N PHE A 186 -20.42 3.64 -1.19
CA PHE A 186 -21.83 3.69 -0.83
C PHE A 186 -22.10 2.78 0.38
N ASN A 187 -22.67 3.37 1.44
CA ASN A 187 -22.94 2.65 2.68
C ASN A 187 -24.26 1.87 2.59
N VAL A 188 -24.21 0.71 1.93
CA VAL A 188 -25.33 -0.25 1.89
C VAL A 188 -25.26 -1.26 3.03
N SER A 189 -26.38 -1.62 3.61
CA SER A 189 -26.46 -2.52 4.76
C SER A 189 -26.14 -3.97 4.38
N SER A 190 -25.32 -4.62 5.19
CA SER A 190 -25.13 -6.08 5.13
C SER A 190 -26.34 -6.87 5.65
N GLY A 191 -27.37 -6.18 6.17
CA GLY A 191 -28.63 -6.78 6.59
C GLY A 191 -29.34 -7.56 5.48
N ILE A 192 -29.08 -7.24 4.21
CA ILE A 192 -29.64 -7.95 3.05
C ILE A 192 -29.25 -9.44 3.03
N PHE A 193 -28.13 -9.81 3.65
CA PHE A 193 -27.65 -11.19 3.69
C PHE A 193 -28.32 -12.06 4.75
N LYS A 194 -29.06 -11.47 5.70
CA LYS A 194 -29.74 -12.21 6.78
C LYS A 194 -30.69 -13.29 6.26
N LYS A 195 -31.25 -13.12 5.07
CA LYS A 195 -32.13 -14.11 4.42
C LYS A 195 -31.41 -15.39 3.99
N TYR A 196 -30.08 -15.34 3.84
CA TYR A 196 -29.23 -16.48 3.45
C TYR A 196 -28.59 -17.15 4.66
N MET A 197 -28.96 -16.72 5.88
CA MET A 197 -28.39 -17.22 7.12
C MET A 197 -29.42 -18.06 7.89
N ASP A 198 -28.93 -19.08 8.59
CA ASP A 198 -29.70 -19.86 9.54
C ASP A 198 -29.97 -19.07 10.83
N SER A 199 -30.74 -19.64 11.74
CA SER A 199 -31.06 -19.01 13.04
C SER A 199 -29.85 -18.81 13.96
N LYS A 200 -28.70 -19.41 13.64
CA LYS A 200 -27.43 -19.28 14.36
C LYS A 200 -26.51 -18.24 13.70
N GLY A 201 -26.90 -17.67 12.56
CA GLY A 201 -26.12 -16.70 11.79
C GLY A 201 -25.10 -17.31 10.83
N ASN A 202 -25.17 -18.62 10.56
CA ASN A 202 -24.32 -19.26 9.55
C ASN A 202 -25.00 -19.19 8.18
N PHE A 203 -24.23 -19.05 7.10
CA PHE A 203 -24.80 -19.20 5.75
C PHE A 203 -25.44 -20.58 5.61
N MET A 204 -26.68 -20.61 5.11
CA MET A 204 -27.41 -21.85 4.85
C MET A 204 -26.62 -22.68 3.84
N GLU A 205 -26.40 -23.98 4.13
CA GLU A 205 -25.67 -24.89 3.25
C GLU A 205 -26.22 -24.78 1.82
N SER A 206 -25.38 -24.31 0.91
CA SER A 206 -25.66 -24.23 -0.52
C SER A 206 -24.52 -24.84 -1.31
N ASP A 207 -24.88 -25.25 -2.52
CA ASP A 207 -24.17 -26.06 -3.53
C ASP A 207 -22.64 -26.18 -3.37
N ALA A 208 -22.11 -27.40 -3.57
CA ALA A 208 -20.68 -27.69 -3.43
C ALA A 208 -19.77 -26.79 -4.32
N SER A 209 -20.31 -26.23 -5.40
CA SER A 209 -19.60 -25.27 -6.25
C SER A 209 -19.43 -23.88 -5.61
N LEU A 210 -20.36 -23.45 -4.75
CA LEU A 210 -20.27 -22.18 -4.04
C LEU A 210 -19.18 -22.23 -2.97
N LYS A 211 -19.00 -23.39 -2.32
CA LYS A 211 -17.95 -23.61 -1.32
C LYS A 211 -16.53 -23.39 -1.89
N ILE A 212 -16.25 -23.88 -3.10
CA ILE A 212 -14.94 -23.71 -3.75
C ILE A 212 -14.69 -22.23 -4.10
N GLN A 213 -15.69 -21.54 -4.68
CA GLN A 213 -15.57 -20.10 -4.99
C GLN A 213 -15.37 -19.25 -3.73
N ILE A 214 -16.01 -19.67 -2.63
CA ILE A 214 -15.82 -19.09 -1.30
C ILE A 214 -14.38 -19.33 -0.81
N GLU A 215 -13.86 -20.55 -0.88
CA GLU A 215 -12.51 -20.90 -0.45
C GLU A 215 -11.44 -20.10 -1.24
N GLU A 216 -11.60 -19.95 -2.56
CA GLU A 216 -10.72 -19.13 -3.40
C GLU A 216 -10.84 -17.62 -3.11
N ALA A 217 -12.04 -17.13 -2.76
CA ALA A 217 -12.24 -15.74 -2.37
C ALA A 217 -11.68 -15.43 -0.97
N LEU A 218 -11.60 -16.43 -0.10
CA LEU A 218 -11.02 -16.30 1.24
C LEU A 218 -9.50 -16.30 1.24
N GLU A 219 -8.88 -17.08 0.35
CA GLU A 219 -7.43 -17.12 0.25
C GLU A 219 -6.89 -15.72 -0.07
N GLN A 220 -7.55 -14.98 -0.96
CA GLN A 220 -7.30 -13.55 -1.15
C GLN A 220 -8.58 -12.83 -1.60
N PRO A 221 -9.24 -12.04 -0.74
CA PRO A 221 -10.43 -11.30 -1.10
C PRO A 221 -10.16 -10.29 -2.23
N LEU A 222 -11.09 -10.12 -3.18
CA LEU A 222 -10.99 -9.12 -4.26
C LEU A 222 -10.67 -7.71 -3.72
N ARG A 223 -11.13 -7.37 -2.51
CA ARG A 223 -10.82 -6.09 -1.86
C ARG A 223 -9.32 -5.92 -1.58
N LYS A 224 -8.59 -6.99 -1.29
CA LYS A 224 -7.14 -7.02 -1.02
C LYS A 224 -6.30 -7.24 -2.28
N ARG A 225 -6.90 -7.61 -3.42
CA ARG A 225 -6.17 -7.85 -4.67
C ARG A 225 -5.75 -6.56 -5.37
N LEU A 226 -4.57 -6.61 -5.99
CA LEU A 226 -4.08 -5.55 -6.86
C LEU A 226 -4.77 -5.62 -8.24
N PRO A 227 -5.27 -4.49 -8.79
CA PRO A 227 -6.01 -4.50 -10.05
C PRO A 227 -5.26 -5.14 -11.22
N ARG A 228 -3.95 -4.87 -11.36
CA ARG A 228 -3.12 -5.43 -12.42
C ARG A 228 -2.89 -6.93 -12.30
N LEU A 229 -2.80 -7.46 -11.07
CA LEU A 229 -2.69 -8.90 -10.84
C LEU A 229 -4.03 -9.61 -11.06
N GLU A 230 -5.14 -8.97 -10.66
CA GLU A 230 -6.47 -9.50 -10.98
C GLU A 230 -6.71 -9.52 -12.49
N ALA A 231 -6.26 -8.51 -13.24
CA ALA A 231 -6.33 -8.51 -14.71
C ALA A 231 -5.54 -9.66 -15.34
N LEU A 232 -4.28 -9.87 -14.91
CA LEU A 232 -3.46 -11.01 -15.34
C LEU A 232 -4.17 -12.35 -15.10
N ARG A 233 -4.81 -12.50 -13.94
CA ARG A 233 -5.52 -13.73 -13.57
C ARG A 233 -6.84 -13.87 -14.33
N TYR A 234 -7.57 -12.79 -14.53
CA TYR A 234 -8.95 -12.82 -15.00
C TYR A 234 -9.07 -12.85 -16.52
N ILE A 235 -8.19 -12.18 -17.26
CA ILE A 235 -8.25 -12.16 -18.74
C ILE A 235 -8.27 -13.58 -19.34
N PRO A 236 -7.38 -14.52 -18.95
CA PRO A 236 -7.43 -15.91 -19.44
C PRO A 236 -8.68 -16.69 -19.01
N ILE A 237 -9.30 -16.32 -17.89
CA ILE A 237 -10.57 -16.91 -17.43
C ILE A 237 -11.70 -16.41 -18.33
N TYR A 238 -11.79 -15.09 -18.51
CA TYR A 238 -12.80 -14.44 -19.33
C TYR A 238 -12.75 -14.94 -20.78
N GLN A 239 -11.56 -15.13 -21.36
CA GLN A 239 -11.39 -15.70 -22.70
C GLN A 239 -12.01 -17.09 -22.87
N LYS A 240 -12.05 -17.90 -21.80
CA LYS A 240 -12.61 -19.27 -21.82
C LYS A 240 -14.13 -19.29 -21.62
N GLU A 241 -14.75 -18.18 -21.20
CA GLU A 241 -16.18 -18.12 -20.98
C GLU A 241 -16.93 -18.15 -22.32
N ALA A 242 -17.91 -19.04 -22.47
CA ALA A 242 -18.66 -19.18 -23.72
C ALA A 242 -19.45 -17.91 -24.11
N SER A 243 -19.74 -17.04 -23.14
CA SER A 243 -20.52 -15.81 -23.31
C SER A 243 -19.68 -14.53 -23.22
N HIS A 244 -18.35 -14.62 -23.28
CA HIS A 244 -17.51 -13.43 -23.18
C HIS A 244 -17.76 -12.46 -24.34
N ASN A 245 -17.58 -11.18 -24.07
CA ASN A 245 -17.67 -10.14 -25.07
C ASN A 245 -16.29 -9.96 -25.72
N GLU A 246 -16.18 -10.25 -27.02
CA GLU A 246 -14.93 -10.16 -27.78
C GLU A 246 -14.33 -8.76 -27.75
N ALA A 247 -15.16 -7.70 -27.76
CA ALA A 247 -14.67 -6.32 -27.70
C ALA A 247 -14.02 -6.01 -26.34
N PHE A 248 -14.61 -6.49 -25.24
CA PHE A 248 -14.08 -6.30 -23.88
C PHE A 248 -12.76 -7.05 -23.72
N LEU A 249 -12.71 -8.30 -24.18
CA LEU A 249 -11.51 -9.13 -24.11
C LEU A 249 -10.37 -8.49 -24.92
N LYS A 250 -10.61 -8.19 -26.20
CA LYS A 250 -9.59 -7.61 -27.08
C LYS A 250 -9.12 -6.24 -26.58
N PHE A 251 -10.03 -5.41 -26.08
CA PHE A 251 -9.69 -4.12 -25.48
C PHE A 251 -8.75 -4.30 -24.28
N SER A 252 -9.08 -5.20 -23.36
CA SER A 252 -8.30 -5.44 -22.15
C SER A 252 -6.88 -5.92 -22.44
N MET A 253 -6.69 -6.77 -23.46
CA MET A 253 -5.37 -7.31 -23.82
C MET A 253 -4.51 -6.24 -24.50
N LEU A 254 -5.09 -5.45 -25.41
CA LEU A 254 -4.41 -4.31 -26.03
C LEU A 254 -4.02 -3.26 -24.97
N ASP A 255 -4.96 -2.86 -24.13
CA ASP A 255 -4.70 -1.88 -23.07
C ASP A 255 -3.63 -2.37 -22.08
N PHE A 256 -3.67 -3.66 -21.69
CA PHE A 256 -2.65 -4.27 -20.85
C PHE A 256 -1.25 -4.17 -21.46
N ASN A 257 -1.13 -4.45 -22.76
CA ASN A 257 0.14 -4.40 -23.48
C ASN A 257 0.66 -2.96 -23.66
N LEU A 258 -0.24 -1.99 -23.89
CA LEU A 258 0.10 -0.57 -23.98
C LEU A 258 0.60 -0.01 -22.63
N LEU A 259 -0.09 -0.35 -21.55
CA LEU A 259 0.34 -0.05 -20.19
C LEU A 259 1.72 -0.67 -19.90
N GLN A 260 1.90 -1.96 -20.21
CA GLN A 260 3.17 -2.65 -20.03
C GLN A 260 4.31 -1.97 -20.80
N SER A 261 4.08 -1.53 -22.05
CA SER A 261 5.07 -0.77 -22.84
C SER A 261 5.52 0.51 -22.12
N MET A 262 4.56 1.28 -21.59
CA MET A 262 4.84 2.49 -20.83
C MET A 262 5.61 2.18 -19.54
N HIS A 263 5.19 1.17 -18.77
CA HIS A 263 5.85 0.79 -17.52
C HIS A 263 7.28 0.30 -17.76
N LYS A 264 7.55 -0.38 -18.89
CA LYS A 264 8.91 -0.78 -19.30
C LYS A 264 9.79 0.42 -19.66
N LYS A 265 9.21 1.44 -20.30
CA LYS A 265 9.90 2.70 -20.59
C LYS A 265 10.27 3.45 -19.32
N GLU A 266 9.33 3.55 -18.37
CA GLU A 266 9.54 4.12 -17.04
C GLU A 266 10.66 3.36 -16.29
N LEU A 267 10.56 2.03 -16.22
CA LEU A 267 11.57 1.19 -15.57
C LEU A 267 12.94 1.31 -16.23
N SER A 268 13.03 1.46 -17.56
CA SER A 268 14.30 1.71 -18.25
C SER A 268 14.91 3.06 -17.88
N GLN A 269 14.10 4.12 -17.77
CA GLN A 269 14.58 5.42 -17.31
C GLN A 269 15.12 5.34 -15.87
N ILE A 270 14.37 4.68 -14.98
CA ILE A 270 14.75 4.50 -13.58
C ILE A 270 16.00 3.62 -13.46
N SER A 271 16.11 2.55 -14.26
CA SER A 271 17.27 1.66 -14.28
C SER A 271 18.54 2.38 -14.73
N LYS A 272 18.45 3.30 -15.70
CA LYS A 272 19.58 4.14 -16.11
C LYS A 272 19.99 5.10 -15.00
N TRP A 273 19.02 5.74 -14.33
CA TRP A 273 19.29 6.60 -13.19
C TRP A 273 20.01 5.81 -12.07
N TRP A 274 19.45 4.67 -11.66
CA TRP A 274 20.04 3.81 -10.63
C TRP A 274 21.46 3.34 -10.97
N LYS A 275 21.68 2.95 -12.23
CA LYS A 275 23.01 2.55 -12.72
C LYS A 275 24.02 3.69 -12.70
N ASN A 276 23.60 4.92 -13.00
CA ASN A 276 24.47 6.10 -12.98
C ASN A 276 24.91 6.50 -11.57
N LEU A 277 24.10 6.18 -10.54
CA LEU A 277 24.50 6.39 -9.15
C LEU A 277 25.71 5.52 -8.77
N ASP A 278 25.84 4.34 -9.41
CA ASP A 278 26.93 3.39 -9.20
C ASP A 278 27.03 2.91 -7.74
N LEU A 279 25.86 2.63 -7.14
CA LEU A 279 25.74 2.31 -5.71
C LEU A 279 26.48 1.04 -5.32
N GLN A 280 26.57 0.04 -6.20
CA GLN A 280 27.31 -1.19 -5.89
C GLN A 280 28.79 -0.93 -5.59
N ASN A 281 29.40 0.10 -6.19
CA ASN A 281 30.77 0.47 -5.93
C ASN A 281 30.88 1.53 -4.82
N LYS A 282 29.94 2.47 -4.77
CA LYS A 282 30.01 3.63 -3.86
C LYS A 282 29.38 3.40 -2.50
N LEU A 283 28.28 2.64 -2.45
CA LEU A 283 27.48 2.30 -1.26
C LEU A 283 27.18 0.77 -1.25
N PRO A 284 28.20 -0.09 -1.14
CA PRO A 284 28.05 -1.54 -1.30
C PRO A 284 27.16 -2.21 -0.24
N TYR A 285 26.82 -1.49 0.84
CA TYR A 285 25.95 -1.93 1.92
C TYR A 285 24.46 -1.70 1.63
N VAL A 286 24.10 -0.96 0.58
CA VAL A 286 22.71 -0.68 0.20
C VAL A 286 22.15 -1.85 -0.59
N ARG A 287 20.93 -2.27 -0.25
CA ARG A 287 20.21 -3.33 -0.96
C ARG A 287 19.81 -2.89 -2.37
N ASP A 288 19.93 -3.79 -3.34
CA ASP A 288 19.58 -3.54 -4.75
C ASP A 288 18.27 -4.28 -5.11
N ARG A 289 17.14 -3.58 -4.95
CA ARG A 289 15.76 -4.08 -5.17
C ARG A 289 14.95 -3.16 -6.07
N LEU A 290 15.61 -2.60 -7.09
CA LEU A 290 15.00 -1.61 -7.99
C LEU A 290 13.72 -2.12 -8.68
N VAL A 291 13.72 -3.38 -9.14
CA VAL A 291 12.62 -3.94 -9.92
C VAL A 291 11.45 -4.35 -9.01
N GLU A 292 11.75 -4.95 -7.86
CA GLU A 292 10.78 -5.27 -6.81
C GLU A 292 10.13 -3.99 -6.26
N GLY A 293 10.93 -2.96 -6.00
CA GLY A 293 10.42 -1.65 -5.61
C GLY A 293 9.58 -0.98 -6.70
N TYR A 294 9.95 -1.16 -7.97
CA TYR A 294 9.12 -0.65 -9.06
C TYR A 294 7.78 -1.38 -9.18
N PHE A 295 7.75 -2.70 -8.94
CA PHE A 295 6.50 -3.45 -8.78
C PHE A 295 5.65 -2.87 -7.64
N TRP A 296 6.27 -2.54 -6.50
CA TRP A 296 5.59 -1.91 -5.38
C TRP A 296 4.94 -0.58 -5.79
N ILE A 297 5.67 0.29 -6.48
CA ILE A 297 5.16 1.58 -6.96
C ILE A 297 4.05 1.40 -8.01
N LEU A 298 4.21 0.45 -8.92
CA LEU A 298 3.19 0.13 -9.93
C LEU A 298 1.88 -0.34 -9.30
N ALA A 299 1.93 -0.99 -8.15
CA ALA A 299 0.77 -1.44 -7.41
C ALA A 299 -0.06 -0.29 -6.82
N VAL A 300 0.56 0.87 -6.55
CA VAL A 300 -0.13 2.05 -5.99
C VAL A 300 -1.04 2.71 -7.03
N TYR A 301 -0.54 2.89 -8.26
CA TYR A 301 -1.29 3.36 -9.42
C TYR A 301 -0.56 2.96 -10.71
N PHE A 302 -1.29 2.37 -11.66
CA PHE A 302 -0.73 1.84 -12.90
C PHE A 302 -1.12 2.67 -14.13
N GLU A 303 -2.04 3.60 -13.96
CA GLU A 303 -2.68 4.34 -15.03
C GLU A 303 -1.70 5.34 -15.69
N PRO A 304 -1.90 5.69 -16.97
CA PRO A 304 -0.96 6.53 -17.72
C PRO A 304 -0.74 7.92 -17.15
N GLN A 305 -1.79 8.54 -16.57
CA GLN A 305 -1.73 9.89 -16.01
C GLN A 305 -0.76 10.01 -14.82
N TYR A 306 -0.38 8.89 -14.20
CA TYR A 306 0.53 8.86 -13.05
C TYR A 306 1.97 8.50 -13.42
N SER A 307 2.36 8.58 -14.69
CA SER A 307 3.72 8.25 -15.16
C SER A 307 4.82 9.04 -14.43
N ASP A 308 4.72 10.38 -14.42
CA ASP A 308 5.66 11.24 -13.70
C ASP A 308 5.65 10.94 -12.20
N ALA A 309 4.46 10.66 -11.63
CA ALA A 309 4.29 10.33 -10.23
C ALA A 309 5.01 9.02 -9.86
N ARG A 310 4.92 7.98 -10.69
CA ARG A 310 5.64 6.71 -10.49
C ARG A 310 7.15 6.89 -10.57
N ILE A 311 7.65 7.68 -11.52
CA ILE A 311 9.09 7.94 -11.65
C ILE A 311 9.61 8.67 -10.40
N PHE A 312 8.92 9.74 -9.98
CA PHE A 312 9.25 10.47 -8.76
C PHE A 312 9.18 9.57 -7.52
N LEU A 313 8.08 8.83 -7.36
CA LEU A 313 7.86 7.96 -6.21
C LEU A 313 8.93 6.88 -6.14
N MET A 314 9.31 6.27 -7.28
CA MET A 314 10.36 5.26 -7.31
C MET A 314 11.73 5.82 -6.91
N LYS A 315 12.14 6.97 -7.47
CA LYS A 315 13.39 7.65 -7.08
C LYS A 315 13.42 7.95 -5.59
N THR A 316 12.33 8.52 -5.06
CA THR A 316 12.25 8.92 -3.65
C THR A 316 12.05 7.77 -2.67
N CYS A 317 11.46 6.64 -3.08
CA CYS A 317 11.39 5.42 -2.27
C CYS A 317 12.76 4.73 -2.20
N ASN A 318 13.51 4.66 -3.31
CA ASN A 318 14.88 4.17 -3.28
C ASN A 318 15.79 5.00 -2.36
N LEU A 319 15.61 6.32 -2.33
CA LEU A 319 16.32 7.18 -1.38
C LEU A 319 15.93 6.87 0.07
N VAL A 320 14.67 6.52 0.34
CA VAL A 320 14.23 6.08 1.68
C VAL A 320 14.91 4.77 2.07
N ILE A 321 15.02 3.81 1.15
CA ILE A 321 15.73 2.54 1.38
C ILE A 321 17.23 2.76 1.61
N ILE A 322 17.86 3.68 0.86
CA ILE A 322 19.26 4.06 1.08
C ILE A 322 19.43 4.66 2.48
N LEU A 323 18.49 5.49 2.94
CA LEU A 323 18.50 6.04 4.28
C LEU A 323 18.34 4.94 5.33
N ASP A 324 17.35 4.05 5.17
CA ASP A 324 17.11 2.88 6.01
C ASP A 324 18.39 2.04 6.18
N ASP A 325 18.98 1.57 5.07
CA ASP A 325 20.23 0.79 5.09
C ASP A 325 21.41 1.56 5.70
N THR A 326 21.43 2.89 5.55
CA THR A 326 22.49 3.71 6.13
C THR A 326 22.35 3.82 7.65
N TYR A 327 21.13 3.96 8.18
CA TYR A 327 20.91 4.07 9.61
C TYR A 327 21.02 2.72 10.32
N ASP A 328 20.55 1.65 9.69
CA ASP A 328 20.50 0.32 10.31
C ASP A 328 21.82 -0.44 10.20
N ASN A 329 22.47 -0.34 9.03
CA ASN A 329 23.48 -1.31 8.64
C ASN A 329 24.88 -0.73 8.47
N TYR A 330 25.09 0.60 8.51
CA TYR A 330 26.40 1.15 8.12
C TYR A 330 26.89 2.39 8.88
N GLY A 331 26.03 3.39 9.08
CA GLY A 331 26.42 4.64 9.73
C GLY A 331 26.72 4.44 11.21
N THR A 332 27.77 5.08 11.71
CA THR A 332 27.93 5.16 13.17
C THR A 332 26.94 6.16 13.73
N TYR A 333 26.51 5.98 14.97
CA TYR A 333 25.56 6.90 15.61
C TYR A 333 25.98 8.38 15.50
N GLU A 334 27.27 8.67 15.68
CA GLU A 334 27.81 10.04 15.57
C GLU A 334 27.75 10.58 14.12
N GLU A 335 27.99 9.74 13.11
CA GLU A 335 27.80 10.13 11.71
C GLU A 335 26.32 10.37 11.40
N LEU A 336 25.44 9.51 11.92
CA LEU A 336 23.98 9.61 11.74
C LEU A 336 23.42 10.88 12.40
N GLU A 337 23.96 11.31 13.54
CA GLU A 337 23.61 12.60 14.14
C GLU A 337 23.93 13.76 13.21
N ILE A 338 25.13 13.80 12.64
CA ILE A 338 25.55 14.84 11.70
C ILE A 338 24.67 14.82 10.44
N PHE A 339 24.42 13.63 9.89
CA PHE A 339 23.56 13.47 8.72
C PHE A 339 22.12 13.91 8.98
N THR A 340 21.55 13.52 10.13
CA THR A 340 20.20 13.94 10.54
C THR A 340 20.12 15.46 10.57
N GLN A 341 21.12 16.14 11.17
CA GLN A 341 21.17 17.60 11.23
C GLN A 341 21.29 18.24 9.84
N ALA A 342 22.03 17.65 8.91
CA ALA A 342 22.09 18.11 7.53
C ALA A 342 20.70 18.03 6.86
N VAL A 343 19.99 16.91 7.00
CA VAL A 343 18.62 16.74 6.49
C VAL A 343 17.64 17.74 7.12
N GLN A 344 17.75 18.02 8.42
CA GLN A 344 16.92 19.05 9.07
C GLN A 344 17.12 20.44 8.45
N ARG A 345 18.37 20.78 8.08
CA ARG A 345 18.73 22.06 7.44
C ARG A 345 18.35 22.11 5.96
N TRP A 346 18.36 20.97 5.26
CA TRP A 346 18.04 20.86 3.82
C TRP A 346 18.79 21.87 2.95
N SER A 347 20.10 22.01 3.16
CA SER A 347 20.96 22.96 2.45
C SER A 347 22.16 22.27 1.82
N ALA A 348 22.50 22.63 0.58
CA ALA A 348 23.71 22.18 -0.10
C ALA A 348 24.99 22.54 0.66
N SER A 349 24.97 23.61 1.48
CA SER A 349 26.09 23.99 2.34
C SER A 349 26.48 22.92 3.37
N CYS A 350 25.61 21.95 3.65
CA CYS A 350 25.89 20.86 4.58
C CYS A 350 26.71 19.72 3.96
N ILE A 351 26.81 19.63 2.62
CA ILE A 351 27.47 18.51 1.93
C ILE A 351 28.91 18.34 2.40
N ASP A 352 29.69 19.42 2.46
CA ASP A 352 31.12 19.35 2.79
C ASP A 352 31.39 18.90 4.23
N THR A 353 30.37 18.93 5.09
CA THR A 353 30.47 18.48 6.50
C THR A 353 30.21 16.99 6.69
N LEU A 354 29.72 16.29 5.66
CA LEU A 354 29.35 14.88 5.74
C LEU A 354 30.53 13.96 5.39
N PRO A 355 30.56 12.73 5.94
CA PRO A 355 31.42 11.66 5.42
C PRO A 355 31.20 11.43 3.91
N GLU A 356 32.25 11.00 3.20
CA GLU A 356 32.24 10.94 1.73
C GLU A 356 31.09 10.10 1.15
N TYR A 357 30.77 8.96 1.78
CA TYR A 357 29.65 8.11 1.35
C TYR A 357 28.28 8.78 1.56
N MET A 358 28.12 9.53 2.66
CA MET A 358 26.90 10.29 2.97
C MET A 358 26.71 11.50 2.06
N LYS A 359 27.79 12.10 1.53
CA LYS A 359 27.68 13.18 0.54
C LYS A 359 26.91 12.74 -0.70
N ILE A 360 27.16 11.51 -1.15
CA ILE A 360 26.51 10.94 -2.33
C ILE A 360 25.00 10.84 -2.09
N ILE A 361 24.60 10.32 -0.93
CA ILE A 361 23.19 10.16 -0.54
C ILE A 361 22.51 11.52 -0.43
N TYR A 362 23.14 12.45 0.27
CA TYR A 362 22.56 13.77 0.54
C TYR A 362 22.48 14.64 -0.71
N GLN A 363 23.48 14.58 -1.59
CA GLN A 363 23.45 15.25 -2.88
C GLN A 363 22.28 14.74 -3.74
N GLU A 364 22.13 13.42 -3.87
CA GLU A 364 21.03 12.84 -4.64
C GLU A 364 19.65 13.18 -4.04
N LEU A 365 19.54 13.20 -2.71
CA LEU A 365 18.33 13.66 -2.02
C LEU A 365 17.96 15.10 -2.40
N LEU A 366 18.93 16.02 -2.47
CA LEU A 366 18.69 17.39 -2.92
C LEU A 366 18.33 17.46 -4.40
N ASP A 367 19.02 16.69 -5.24
CA ASP A 367 18.86 16.74 -6.70
C ASP A 367 17.49 16.21 -7.16
N VAL A 368 17.01 15.08 -6.61
CA VAL A 368 15.67 14.53 -6.94
C VAL A 368 14.57 15.51 -6.58
N TYR A 369 14.66 16.16 -5.42
CA TYR A 369 13.67 17.15 -4.99
C TYR A 369 13.73 18.42 -5.84
N LYS A 370 14.93 18.86 -6.23
CA LYS A 370 15.10 20.01 -7.12
C LYS A 370 14.51 19.73 -8.51
N GLU A 371 14.80 18.57 -9.10
CA GLU A 371 14.20 18.12 -10.37
C GLU A 371 12.67 18.15 -10.30
N THR A 372 12.12 17.69 -9.18
CA THR A 372 10.67 17.68 -8.94
C THR A 372 10.09 19.08 -8.84
N GLU A 373 10.74 19.97 -8.10
CA GLU A 373 10.33 21.38 -7.97
C GLU A 373 10.33 22.07 -9.35
N GLU A 374 11.35 21.84 -10.18
CA GLU A 374 11.43 22.37 -11.55
C GLU A 374 10.27 21.89 -12.44
N VAL A 375 9.82 20.64 -12.29
CA VAL A 375 8.65 20.09 -13.02
C VAL A 375 7.32 20.68 -12.52
N LEU A 376 7.22 21.01 -11.23
CA LEU A 376 5.99 21.48 -10.60
C LEU A 376 5.82 23.01 -10.61
N GLU A 377 6.91 23.76 -10.74
CA GLU A 377 6.91 25.23 -10.76
C GLU A 377 5.97 25.80 -11.85
N PRO A 378 6.03 25.35 -13.13
CA PRO A 378 5.13 25.87 -14.16
C PRO A 378 3.65 25.53 -13.92
N LYS A 379 3.38 24.52 -13.07
CA LYS A 379 2.02 24.09 -12.68
C LYS A 379 1.52 24.83 -11.43
N GLY A 380 2.33 25.70 -10.82
CA GLY A 380 2.01 26.37 -9.55
C GLY A 380 1.96 25.41 -8.36
N LYS A 381 2.59 24.23 -8.47
CA LYS A 381 2.51 23.13 -7.48
C LYS A 381 3.84 22.83 -6.78
N ALA A 382 4.86 23.67 -6.94
CA ALA A 382 6.17 23.46 -6.31
C ALA A 382 6.10 23.34 -4.77
N TYR A 383 5.10 23.97 -4.14
CA TYR A 383 4.83 23.87 -2.71
C TYR A 383 4.49 22.44 -2.23
N HIS A 384 4.09 21.51 -3.11
CA HIS A 384 3.86 20.10 -2.75
C HIS A 384 5.14 19.45 -2.21
N SER A 385 6.30 19.84 -2.74
CA SER A 385 7.60 19.31 -2.32
C SER A 385 7.90 19.63 -0.85
N TYR A 386 7.50 20.81 -0.36
CA TYR A 386 7.71 21.25 1.02
C TYR A 386 7.15 20.23 2.02
N TYR A 387 5.91 19.78 1.82
CA TYR A 387 5.25 18.81 2.71
C TYR A 387 6.02 17.50 2.80
N THR A 388 6.43 16.96 1.66
CA THR A 388 7.19 15.70 1.65
C THR A 388 8.62 15.86 2.16
N LYS A 389 9.24 17.04 2.02
CA LYS A 389 10.53 17.36 2.66
C LYS A 389 10.42 17.34 4.18
N GLU A 390 9.37 17.93 4.74
CA GLU A 390 9.13 17.91 6.20
C GLU A 390 8.91 16.48 6.71
N MET A 391 8.24 15.62 5.94
CA MET A 391 8.09 14.21 6.31
C MET A 391 9.41 13.43 6.22
N VAL A 392 10.32 13.74 5.28
CA VAL A 392 11.68 13.15 5.26
C VAL A 392 12.49 13.60 6.49
N LYS A 393 12.33 14.85 6.92
CA LYS A 393 12.97 15.34 8.16
C LYS A 393 12.43 14.64 9.40
N GLU A 394 11.13 14.39 9.47
CA GLU A 394 10.52 13.60 10.53
C GLU A 394 11.01 12.15 10.52
N TYR A 395 11.03 11.53 9.33
CA TYR A 395 11.52 10.17 9.12
C TYR A 395 12.96 9.99 9.64
N THR A 396 13.89 10.85 9.22
CA THR A 396 15.30 10.78 9.64
C THR A 396 15.51 11.02 11.14
N ARG A 397 14.68 11.87 11.78
CA ARG A 397 14.71 12.01 13.25
C ARG A 397 14.30 10.71 13.95
N ASN A 398 13.32 9.99 13.42
CA ASN A 398 12.85 8.74 14.00
C ASN A 398 13.82 7.58 13.74
N LEU A 399 14.44 7.50 12.55
CA LEU A 399 15.55 6.57 12.31
C LEU A 399 16.71 6.78 13.28
N LEU A 400 17.03 8.03 13.64
CA LEU A 400 18.06 8.31 14.65
C LEU A 400 17.68 7.78 16.03
N ILE A 401 16.39 7.77 16.39
CA ILE A 401 15.88 7.20 17.64
C ILE A 401 16.07 5.68 17.63
N GLU A 402 15.73 4.99 16.53
CA GLU A 402 15.96 3.54 16.40
C GLU A 402 17.44 3.18 16.43
N ALA A 403 18.29 3.95 15.73
CA ALA A 403 19.74 3.78 15.80
C ALA A 403 20.28 3.95 17.23
N LYS A 404 19.67 4.84 18.02
CA LYS A 404 19.99 4.98 19.44
C LYS A 404 19.58 3.76 20.24
N TRP A 405 18.36 3.25 20.03
CA TRP A 405 17.87 2.04 20.70
C TRP A 405 18.76 0.84 20.40
N ALA A 406 19.17 0.66 19.13
CA ALA A 406 20.13 -0.37 18.72
C ALA A 406 21.47 -0.22 19.45
N LYS A 407 22.06 0.98 19.45
CA LYS A 407 23.33 1.28 20.13
C LYS A 407 23.29 0.98 21.64
N GLU A 408 22.17 1.24 22.28
CA GLU A 408 21.98 1.07 23.73
C GLU A 408 21.45 -0.34 24.11
N GLY A 409 21.09 -1.17 23.13
CA GLY A 409 20.38 -2.44 23.37
C GLY A 409 19.04 -2.23 24.08
N TYR A 410 18.40 -1.07 23.86
CA TYR A 410 17.16 -0.70 24.51
C TYR A 410 15.98 -1.33 23.79
N ILE A 411 15.12 -2.00 24.55
CA ILE A 411 13.85 -2.53 24.05
C ILE A 411 12.74 -1.65 24.64
N PRO A 412 12.10 -0.78 23.83
CA PRO A 412 11.06 0.16 24.27
C PRO A 412 9.77 -0.56 24.71
N THR A 413 8.83 0.21 25.29
CA THR A 413 7.44 -0.28 25.43
C THR A 413 6.77 -0.30 24.05
N VAL A 414 5.69 -1.06 23.90
CA VAL A 414 4.90 -1.12 22.66
C VAL A 414 4.39 0.28 22.26
N GLU A 415 3.97 1.11 23.21
CA GLU A 415 3.51 2.46 22.92
C GLU A 415 4.64 3.38 22.45
N GLU A 416 5.80 3.31 23.10
CA GLU A 416 7.00 4.06 22.70
C GLU A 416 7.49 3.61 21.32
N HIS A 417 7.61 2.30 21.10
CA HIS A 417 7.97 1.69 19.83
C HIS A 417 7.06 2.20 18.71
N MET A 418 5.73 2.04 18.86
CA MET A 418 4.76 2.41 17.85
C MET A 418 4.74 3.93 17.56
N SER A 419 5.12 4.78 18.52
CA SER A 419 5.21 6.22 18.27
C SER A 419 6.32 6.59 17.28
N VAL A 420 7.37 5.76 17.19
CA VAL A 420 8.52 5.92 16.28
C VAL A 420 8.31 5.10 15.02
N THR A 421 7.93 3.82 15.16
CA THR A 421 7.92 2.87 14.04
C THR A 421 6.76 3.06 13.06
N MET A 422 5.71 3.76 13.49
CA MET A 422 4.67 4.24 12.59
C MET A 422 5.18 5.30 11.61
N VAL A 423 6.25 6.03 11.97
CA VAL A 423 6.93 6.98 11.08
C VAL A 423 8.00 6.26 10.26
N THR A 424 8.83 5.40 10.88
CA THR A 424 9.94 4.71 10.19
C THR A 424 9.49 3.57 9.27
N CYS A 425 8.24 3.11 9.35
CA CYS A 425 7.65 2.30 8.26
C CYS A 425 7.49 3.07 6.94
N ALA A 426 7.74 4.39 6.95
CA ALA A 426 7.72 5.30 5.80
C ALA A 426 6.36 5.46 5.09
N TYR A 427 5.34 4.65 5.40
CA TYR A 427 4.08 4.64 4.64
C TYR A 427 3.33 5.97 4.66
N GLY A 428 3.28 6.69 5.78
CA GLY A 428 2.71 8.04 5.81
C GLY A 428 3.41 8.98 4.82
N MET A 429 4.74 8.95 4.79
CA MET A 429 5.54 9.74 3.85
C MET A 429 5.35 9.28 2.39
N ILE A 430 5.29 7.98 2.12
CA ILE A 430 5.07 7.42 0.78
C ILE A 430 3.67 7.82 0.27
N ILE A 431 2.65 7.77 1.12
CA ILE A 431 1.30 8.25 0.81
C ILE A 431 1.34 9.73 0.42
N ALA A 432 2.01 10.59 1.18
CA ALA A 432 2.16 12.00 0.81
C ALA A 432 2.90 12.17 -0.53
N LYS A 433 3.97 11.40 -0.76
CA LYS A 433 4.73 11.40 -2.03
C LYS A 433 3.87 11.00 -3.23
N CYS A 434 2.86 10.16 -3.05
CA CYS A 434 1.91 9.79 -4.10
C CYS A 434 1.13 10.99 -4.66
N TYR A 435 0.95 12.05 -3.87
CA TYR A 435 0.15 13.22 -4.27
C TYR A 435 0.98 14.33 -4.92
N VAL A 436 2.31 14.25 -4.90
CA VAL A 436 3.20 15.34 -5.35
C VAL A 436 2.94 15.73 -6.81
N HIS A 437 2.83 14.75 -7.70
CA HIS A 437 2.50 14.94 -9.12
C HIS A 437 1.00 14.80 -9.42
N GLY A 438 0.15 14.85 -8.39
CA GLY A 438 -1.30 14.70 -8.54
C GLY A 438 -1.97 15.78 -9.38
N ASN A 439 -3.19 15.47 -9.82
CA ASN A 439 -4.04 16.39 -10.56
C ASN A 439 -4.58 17.52 -9.64
N ASP A 440 -5.57 18.28 -10.10
CA ASP A 440 -6.09 19.43 -9.36
C ASP A 440 -6.98 19.08 -8.16
N LEU A 441 -7.23 17.78 -7.93
CA LEU A 441 -7.87 17.32 -6.69
C LEU A 441 -6.92 17.41 -5.50
N VAL A 442 -5.60 17.37 -5.73
CA VAL A 442 -4.60 17.46 -4.67
C VAL A 442 -4.43 18.92 -4.25
N THR A 443 -4.63 19.15 -2.96
CA THR A 443 -4.48 20.47 -2.33
C THR A 443 -3.56 20.38 -1.12
N GLU A 444 -3.24 21.54 -0.55
CA GLU A 444 -2.55 21.65 0.74
C GLU A 444 -3.20 20.80 1.84
N ASP A 445 -4.54 20.76 1.88
CA ASP A 445 -5.30 19.98 2.86
C ASP A 445 -5.10 18.47 2.69
N THR A 446 -4.77 18.00 1.48
CA THR A 446 -4.44 16.59 1.25
C THR A 446 -3.18 16.19 2.03
N PHE A 447 -2.13 17.00 1.96
CA PHE A 447 -0.88 16.73 2.69
C PHE A 447 -1.06 16.87 4.20
N LYS A 448 -1.82 17.88 4.64
CA LYS A 448 -2.19 18.05 6.06
C LYS A 448 -2.98 16.85 6.58
N TRP A 449 -3.95 16.37 5.81
CA TRP A 449 -4.71 15.17 6.13
C TRP A 449 -3.79 13.96 6.30
N VAL A 450 -2.79 13.74 5.43
CA VAL A 450 -1.84 12.63 5.65
C VAL A 450 -1.03 12.82 6.96
N SER A 451 -0.56 14.05 7.20
CA SER A 451 0.31 14.36 8.36
C SER A 451 -0.35 14.16 9.72
N THR A 452 -1.69 14.13 9.78
CA THR A 452 -2.43 13.85 11.02
C THR A 452 -2.61 12.37 11.31
N TYR A 453 -2.11 11.47 10.43
CA TYR A 453 -2.30 10.02 10.51
C TYR A 453 -3.76 9.61 10.79
N PRO A 454 -4.71 10.01 9.91
CA PRO A 454 -6.12 9.66 10.03
C PRO A 454 -6.29 8.14 10.00
N PRO A 455 -7.42 7.59 10.46
CA PRO A 455 -7.57 6.15 10.67
C PRO A 455 -7.21 5.31 9.44
N LEU A 456 -7.53 5.79 8.22
CA LEU A 456 -7.13 5.14 6.97
C LEU A 456 -5.61 5.03 6.78
N VAL A 457 -4.89 6.14 7.00
CA VAL A 457 -3.42 6.20 6.88
C VAL A 457 -2.78 5.35 7.98
N LYS A 458 -3.26 5.48 9.22
CA LYS A 458 -2.78 4.71 10.36
C LYS A 458 -2.97 3.21 10.15
N ALA A 459 -4.12 2.78 9.65
CA ALA A 459 -4.38 1.38 9.33
C ALA A 459 -3.45 0.84 8.23
N SER A 460 -3.19 1.63 7.18
CA SER A 460 -2.24 1.25 6.12
C SER A 460 -0.81 1.09 6.66
N CYS A 461 -0.32 2.04 7.45
CA CYS A 461 0.98 1.94 8.11
C CYS A 461 1.07 0.74 9.06
N LEU A 462 0.02 0.49 9.85
CA LEU A 462 -0.02 -0.62 10.80
C LEU A 462 0.03 -1.98 10.09
N ILE A 463 -0.70 -2.13 8.97
CA ILE A 463 -0.64 -3.33 8.14
C ILE A 463 0.78 -3.58 7.66
N LEU A 464 1.46 -2.57 7.09
CA LEU A 464 2.86 -2.73 6.69
C LEU A 464 3.72 -3.13 7.89
N ARG A 465 3.74 -2.33 8.96
CA ARG A 465 4.65 -2.52 10.09
C ARG A 465 4.53 -3.91 10.69
N LEU A 466 3.30 -4.39 10.93
CA LEU A 466 3.11 -5.72 11.51
C LEU A 466 3.43 -6.86 10.55
N MET A 467 3.08 -6.73 9.25
CA MET A 467 3.40 -7.78 8.27
C MET A 467 4.89 -7.87 7.98
N ASP A 468 5.57 -6.71 7.90
CA ASP A 468 7.02 -6.57 7.77
C ASP A 468 7.71 -7.24 8.96
N ASP A 469 7.41 -6.81 10.19
CA ASP A 469 8.02 -7.36 11.41
C ASP A 469 7.78 -8.88 11.54
N ILE A 470 6.62 -9.40 11.11
CA ILE A 470 6.38 -10.86 11.07
C ILE A 470 7.29 -11.55 10.05
N ALA A 471 7.42 -10.97 8.85
CA ALA A 471 8.13 -11.56 7.73
C ALA A 471 9.66 -11.50 7.89
N THR A 472 10.19 -10.44 8.52
CA THR A 472 11.64 -10.19 8.63
C THR A 472 12.23 -10.61 9.97
N HIS A 473 11.40 -10.96 10.97
CA HIS A 473 11.81 -11.25 12.35
C HIS A 473 13.05 -12.14 12.48
N GLU A 474 13.06 -13.29 11.79
CA GLU A 474 14.14 -14.28 11.93
C GLU A 474 15.48 -13.70 11.45
N GLU A 475 15.48 -13.04 10.29
CA GLU A 475 16.67 -12.42 9.70
C GLU A 475 17.16 -11.22 10.52
N GLU A 476 16.23 -10.45 11.09
CA GLU A 476 16.54 -9.32 11.97
C GLU A 476 17.21 -9.76 13.28
N GLN A 477 16.76 -10.87 13.84
CA GLN A 477 17.37 -11.46 15.03
C GLN A 477 18.80 -11.95 14.73
N GLU A 478 19.04 -12.58 13.57
CA GLU A 478 20.38 -13.04 13.19
C GLU A 478 21.40 -11.90 13.07
N ARG A 479 20.97 -10.70 12.68
CA ARG A 479 21.84 -9.52 12.53
C ARG A 479 21.92 -8.61 13.76
N ASN A 480 21.30 -8.99 14.89
CA ASN A 480 21.18 -8.16 16.10
C ASN A 480 20.60 -6.76 15.81
N HIS A 481 19.49 -6.72 15.08
CA HIS A 481 18.79 -5.49 14.74
C HIS A 481 18.18 -4.79 15.98
N VAL A 482 17.69 -3.56 15.80
CA VAL A 482 16.82 -2.92 16.81
C VAL A 482 15.59 -3.80 17.07
N ALA A 483 15.09 -3.81 18.30
CA ALA A 483 13.92 -4.58 18.68
C ALA A 483 12.71 -4.21 17.81
N SER A 484 12.11 -5.22 17.16
CA SER A 484 10.89 -5.07 16.36
C SER A 484 9.65 -4.98 17.27
N SER A 485 8.47 -4.84 16.66
CA SER A 485 7.20 -4.91 17.40
C SER A 485 7.06 -6.24 18.14
N ILE A 486 7.63 -7.34 17.62
CA ILE A 486 7.52 -8.66 18.24
C ILE A 486 8.27 -8.68 19.59
N GLU A 487 9.53 -8.27 19.64
CA GLU A 487 10.31 -8.24 20.89
C GLU A 487 9.68 -7.29 21.92
N CYS A 488 9.22 -6.12 21.47
CA CYS A 488 8.58 -5.14 22.33
C CYS A 488 7.31 -5.72 22.98
N TYR A 489 6.48 -6.41 22.18
CA TYR A 489 5.22 -7.00 22.65
C TYR A 489 5.46 -8.18 23.59
N MET A 490 6.37 -9.09 23.23
CA MET A 490 6.74 -10.23 24.08
C MET A 490 7.30 -9.76 25.43
N LYS A 491 8.18 -8.74 25.43
CA LYS A 491 8.76 -8.19 26.65
C LYS A 491 7.71 -7.53 27.55
N GLN A 492 6.78 -6.77 26.98
CA GLN A 492 5.78 -6.02 27.75
C GLN A 492 4.68 -6.92 28.33
N TYR A 493 4.20 -7.89 27.55
CA TYR A 493 3.05 -8.71 27.93
C TYR A 493 3.43 -10.11 28.44
N GLY A 494 4.70 -10.51 28.34
CA GLY A 494 5.19 -11.80 28.82
C GLY A 494 4.60 -12.99 28.08
N ILE A 495 4.28 -12.82 26.79
CA ILE A 495 3.70 -13.87 25.93
C ILE A 495 4.72 -14.42 24.95
N SER A 496 4.41 -15.57 24.35
CA SER A 496 5.29 -16.20 23.35
C SER A 496 5.27 -15.47 22.00
N GLU A 497 6.28 -15.73 21.19
CA GLU A 497 6.38 -15.24 19.81
C GLU A 497 5.17 -15.69 18.96
N GLU A 498 4.80 -16.97 19.05
CA GLU A 498 3.64 -17.54 18.35
C GLU A 498 2.34 -16.78 18.68
N GLN A 499 2.10 -16.53 19.97
CA GLN A 499 0.94 -15.75 20.42
C GLN A 499 1.02 -14.29 19.92
N THR A 500 2.21 -13.70 19.88
CA THR A 500 2.40 -12.34 19.35
C THR A 500 2.07 -12.27 17.86
N ARG A 501 2.55 -13.24 17.06
CA ARG A 501 2.25 -13.34 15.62
C ARG A 501 0.76 -13.54 15.35
N GLU A 502 0.07 -14.34 16.16
CA GLU A 502 -1.39 -14.50 16.10
C GLU A 502 -2.12 -13.18 16.37
N ILE A 503 -1.72 -12.46 17.43
CA ILE A 503 -2.31 -11.15 17.77
C ILE A 503 -2.08 -10.14 16.66
N PHE A 504 -0.88 -10.08 16.08
CA PHE A 504 -0.56 -9.17 14.98
C PHE A 504 -1.37 -9.50 13.73
N SER A 505 -1.54 -10.79 13.42
CA SER A 505 -2.41 -11.22 12.32
C SER A 505 -3.86 -10.75 12.52
N ILE A 506 -4.38 -10.79 13.74
CA ILE A 506 -5.71 -10.25 14.07
C ILE A 506 -5.74 -8.72 13.87
N GLN A 507 -4.72 -8.00 14.33
CA GLN A 507 -4.65 -6.54 14.18
C GLN A 507 -4.53 -6.11 12.71
N VAL A 508 -3.85 -6.89 11.86
CA VAL A 508 -3.82 -6.69 10.40
C VAL A 508 -5.23 -6.81 9.82
N GLU A 509 -6.00 -7.83 10.20
CA GLU A 509 -7.39 -7.99 9.75
C GLU A 509 -8.31 -6.88 10.27
N ASP A 510 -8.13 -6.43 11.51
CA ASP A 510 -8.89 -5.30 12.06
C ASP A 510 -8.54 -3.98 11.34
N SER A 511 -7.28 -3.79 10.97
CA SER A 511 -6.86 -2.64 10.16
C SER A 511 -7.50 -2.63 8.78
N TRP A 512 -7.70 -3.79 8.15
CA TRP A 512 -8.47 -3.89 6.91
C TRP A 512 -9.95 -3.49 7.09
N LYS A 513 -10.56 -3.77 8.24
CA LYS A 513 -11.91 -3.30 8.57
C LYS A 513 -11.96 -1.78 8.69
N VAL A 514 -10.98 -1.18 9.37
CA VAL A 514 -10.82 0.29 9.42
C VAL A 514 -10.70 0.87 8.02
N ILE A 515 -9.85 0.31 7.16
CA ILE A 515 -9.72 0.75 5.75
C ILE A 515 -11.06 0.72 5.02
N ASN A 516 -11.88 -0.32 5.24
CA ASN A 516 -13.20 -0.42 4.61
C ASN A 516 -14.17 0.63 5.14
N GLN A 517 -14.22 0.84 6.45
CA GLN A 517 -15.06 1.84 7.10
C GLN A 517 -14.73 3.25 6.62
N GLU A 518 -13.45 3.61 6.61
CA GLU A 518 -12.96 4.94 6.19
C GLU A 518 -13.09 5.17 4.68
N SER A 519 -13.38 4.13 3.90
CA SER A 519 -13.68 4.26 2.47
C SER A 519 -15.16 4.60 2.19
N LEU A 520 -16.03 4.60 3.21
CA LEU A 520 -17.45 4.90 3.07
C LEU A 520 -17.71 6.42 3.05
N ARG A 521 -18.74 6.83 2.32
CA ARG A 521 -19.14 8.24 2.19
C ARG A 521 -19.93 8.73 3.41
N PRO A 522 -19.82 10.03 3.76
CA PRO A 522 -18.90 11.03 3.20
C PRO A 522 -17.46 10.81 3.67
N THR A 523 -16.48 11.20 2.86
CA THR A 523 -15.05 11.05 3.14
C THR A 523 -14.39 12.42 3.37
N ASP A 524 -13.34 12.47 4.18
CA ASP A 524 -12.63 13.72 4.52
C ASP A 524 -11.94 14.37 3.30
N ILE A 525 -11.50 13.53 2.35
CA ILE A 525 -10.86 13.94 1.09
C ILE A 525 -11.55 13.27 -0.11
N PRO A 526 -11.37 13.80 -1.33
CA PRO A 526 -11.91 13.18 -2.54
C PRO A 526 -11.51 11.71 -2.67
N ARG A 527 -12.47 10.85 -3.02
CA ARG A 527 -12.29 9.39 -3.08
C ARG A 527 -11.06 8.91 -3.88
N PRO A 528 -10.70 9.45 -5.06
CA PRO A 528 -9.50 9.02 -5.77
C PRO A 528 -8.23 9.13 -4.92
N LEU A 529 -8.19 10.10 -3.99
CA LEU A 529 -7.06 10.29 -3.08
C LEU A 529 -7.03 9.27 -1.93
N LEU A 530 -8.09 8.50 -1.69
CA LEU A 530 -8.08 7.38 -0.73
C LEU A 530 -7.39 6.13 -1.29
N MET A 531 -7.19 6.06 -2.62
CA MET A 531 -6.66 4.85 -3.25
C MET A 531 -5.19 4.57 -2.94
N PRO A 532 -4.27 5.55 -2.87
CA PRO A 532 -2.88 5.28 -2.51
C PRO A 532 -2.68 4.53 -1.17
N PRO A 533 -3.23 4.96 -0.01
CA PRO A 533 -3.09 4.19 1.23
C PRO A 533 -3.73 2.80 1.16
N ILE A 534 -4.84 2.64 0.42
CA ILE A 534 -5.48 1.33 0.22
C ILE A 534 -4.58 0.41 -0.61
N ASN A 535 -4.05 0.90 -1.73
CA ASN A 535 -3.23 0.11 -2.64
C ASN A 535 -1.87 -0.24 -2.03
N LEU A 536 -1.33 0.64 -1.18
CA LEU A 536 -0.17 0.35 -0.35
C LEU A 536 -0.45 -0.80 0.65
N ALA A 537 -1.62 -0.85 1.28
CA ALA A 537 -1.99 -2.00 2.10
C ALA A 537 -2.15 -3.29 1.27
N ARG A 538 -2.71 -3.19 0.04
CA ARG A 538 -2.87 -4.34 -0.87
C ARG A 538 -1.54 -4.95 -1.29
N VAL A 539 -0.56 -4.12 -1.61
CA VAL A 539 0.75 -4.63 -2.03
C VAL A 539 1.53 -5.22 -0.86
N CYS A 540 1.33 -4.77 0.38
CA CYS A 540 1.84 -5.47 1.56
C CYS A 540 1.30 -6.90 1.66
N ASP A 541 0.00 -7.10 1.42
CA ASP A 541 -0.61 -8.44 1.40
C ASP A 541 0.00 -9.35 0.33
N VAL A 542 0.54 -8.77 -0.75
CA VAL A 542 1.25 -9.55 -1.79
C VAL A 542 2.70 -9.82 -1.40
N LEU A 543 3.42 -8.82 -0.88
CA LEU A 543 4.85 -8.89 -0.61
C LEU A 543 5.23 -9.60 0.69
N TYR A 544 4.39 -9.55 1.73
CA TYR A 544 4.76 -9.98 3.08
C TYR A 544 3.94 -11.15 3.63
N LYS A 545 2.88 -11.57 2.93
CA LYS A 545 1.97 -12.62 3.43
C LYS A 545 2.60 -14.00 3.54
N ARG A 546 3.62 -14.29 2.74
CA ARG A 546 4.28 -15.61 2.67
C ARG A 546 5.77 -15.55 3.03
N GLY A 547 6.24 -14.43 3.58
CA GLY A 547 7.65 -14.11 3.77
C GLY A 547 7.98 -12.78 3.13
N ASP A 548 9.25 -12.39 3.13
CA ASP A 548 9.71 -11.12 2.57
C ASP A 548 10.06 -11.23 1.07
N ASP A 549 9.04 -11.19 0.22
CA ASP A 549 9.23 -11.23 -1.24
C ASP A 549 9.83 -9.92 -1.80
N TYR A 550 9.95 -8.87 -0.98
CA TYR A 550 10.62 -7.63 -1.37
C TYR A 550 12.14 -7.81 -1.35
N ASN A 551 12.70 -8.29 -0.24
CA ASN A 551 14.13 -8.56 -0.16
C ASN A 551 14.50 -9.92 -0.76
N HIS A 552 13.60 -10.90 -0.77
CA HIS A 552 13.85 -12.28 -1.18
C HIS A 552 12.82 -12.80 -2.20
N ALA A 553 12.69 -12.11 -3.33
CA ALA A 553 11.73 -12.45 -4.38
C ALA A 553 11.74 -13.94 -4.75
N GLY A 554 10.70 -14.66 -4.32
CA GLY A 554 10.50 -16.05 -4.63
C GLY A 554 10.09 -16.28 -6.09
N LYS A 555 9.96 -17.56 -6.48
CA LYS A 555 9.56 -17.92 -7.87
C LYS A 555 8.24 -17.29 -8.29
N GLU A 556 7.29 -17.17 -7.36
CA GLU A 556 5.98 -16.56 -7.60
C GLU A 556 6.11 -15.05 -7.86
N MET A 557 6.84 -14.33 -7.01
CA MET A 557 7.09 -12.89 -7.18
C MET A 557 7.85 -12.60 -8.49
N ILE A 558 8.86 -13.40 -8.82
CA ILE A 558 9.58 -13.31 -10.09
C ILE A 558 8.62 -13.48 -11.27
N HIS A 559 7.76 -14.52 -11.23
CA HIS A 559 6.79 -14.76 -12.29
C HIS A 559 5.77 -13.62 -12.44
N ILE A 560 5.33 -13.03 -11.32
CA ILE A 560 4.45 -11.86 -11.31
C ILE A 560 5.13 -10.67 -12.00
N ILE A 561 6.36 -10.34 -11.60
CA ILE A 561 7.14 -9.23 -12.20
C ILE A 561 7.33 -9.46 -13.69
N GLU A 562 7.70 -10.67 -14.11
CA GLU A 562 7.86 -11.01 -15.52
C GLU A 562 6.55 -10.84 -16.31
N SER A 563 5.42 -11.25 -15.73
CA SER A 563 4.11 -11.13 -16.38
C SER A 563 3.66 -9.67 -16.51
N LEU A 564 4.03 -8.81 -15.56
CA LEU A 564 3.70 -7.39 -15.60
C LEU A 564 4.65 -6.57 -16.47
N LEU A 565 5.95 -6.89 -16.48
CA LEU A 565 7.00 -6.01 -16.97
C LEU A 565 7.86 -6.61 -18.09
N ALA A 566 7.68 -7.88 -18.45
CA ALA A 566 8.46 -8.52 -19.52
C ALA A 566 7.59 -9.17 -20.59
N ASN A 567 6.63 -10.01 -20.19
CA ASN A 567 5.86 -10.88 -21.06
C ASN A 567 4.53 -10.21 -21.44
N SER A 568 4.34 -9.93 -22.72
CA SER A 568 3.10 -9.34 -23.24
C SER A 568 2.00 -10.39 -23.38
N MET A 569 0.75 -9.95 -23.32
CA MET A 569 -0.40 -10.79 -23.66
C MET A 569 -0.42 -11.05 -25.17
N SER A 570 -0.78 -12.27 -25.55
CA SER A 570 -0.99 -12.64 -26.95
C SER A 570 -2.39 -12.20 -27.39
N VAL A 571 -2.49 -11.05 -28.06
CA VAL A 571 -3.75 -10.46 -28.57
C VAL A 571 -4.40 -11.30 -29.66
#